data_AF-A0AAU0VRI9-F1
#
_entry.id   AF-A0AAU0VRI9-F1
#
_cell.length_a   1.000
_cell.length_b   1.000
_cell.length_c   1.000
_cell.angle_alpha   90.00
_cell.angle_beta   90.00
_cell.angle_gamma   90.00
#
_symmetry.space_group_name_H-M   'P 1'
#
loop_
_entity.id
_entity.type
_entity.pdbx_description
1 polymer ?
#
loop_
_entity_poly.entity_id
_entity_poly.type
_entity_poly.pdbx_seq_one_letter_code
_entity_poly.pdbx_strand_id
1 'polypeptide(L)'
;MASGTRSRLRGRARAEDPRAPGPGQGDGPAGAQAPAAAGGAHFRTTGGQVGSFRLQRLVLLELAVAVLVVGWVISPFALAPAGVVAVALVLLAVVRRRGRTLPEWLVTARGLKARQQRARNTPVPPGTEPALVPALECEPALRTYSYGGRDRRPVGMAGDGTFLTAVLQVEADATALRADRNHQPLPLALVRDALEVDGIRLESAQVVLHTQPAPALHLPQQSVAVANYLPLQEQTGAPAVRITWIALKLDPELCAEAVAARGGGLAGAQKCVTRVADHLASRLTGAGMRATILDEEELIGALATSACANPLVTAEAGRGERRERRTEESGRGWRCDNRRHTTYWIRRWPRLGGERGETLPQFVALVTATPALATTFSLTLARAERQEVSLTGHLRVTGRSDDELVAARRSLEGAARHAGAALARLDREQLPGMLATLPLGGAR
;
A
#
# COMPACT_ATOMS: atom_id res chain seq x y z
N MET A 1 -46.28 -41.61 13.00
CA MET A 1 -47.24 -42.10 11.97
C MET A 1 -48.25 -40.99 11.69
N ALA A 2 -48.91 -41.01 10.53
CA ALA A 2 -49.83 -39.94 10.13
C ALA A 2 -51.30 -40.37 10.26
N SER A 3 -52.15 -39.45 10.72
CA SER A 3 -53.58 -39.39 10.42
C SER A 3 -54.04 -37.96 10.68
N GLY A 4 -54.72 -37.36 9.70
CA GLY A 4 -55.23 -35.99 9.79
C GLY A 4 -56.75 -35.95 9.76
N THR A 5 -57.33 -34.80 10.08
CA THR A 5 -58.78 -34.57 9.97
C THR A 5 -59.02 -33.27 9.21
N ARG A 6 -59.96 -33.29 8.26
CA ARG A 6 -60.33 -32.11 7.46
C ARG A 6 -61.30 -31.20 8.23
N SER A 7 -61.18 -29.90 7.99
CA SER A 7 -62.31 -28.96 8.06
C SER A 7 -62.38 -28.12 6.77
N ARG A 8 -63.56 -27.59 6.45
CA ARG A 8 -63.89 -26.74 5.29
C ARG A 8 -64.90 -25.68 5.74
N LEU A 9 -65.07 -24.62 4.92
CA LEU A 9 -66.10 -23.54 4.91
C LEU A 9 -65.49 -22.14 5.18
N ARG A 10 -65.98 -21.01 4.62
CA ARG A 10 -66.61 -20.71 3.29
C ARG A 10 -66.72 -19.17 3.12
N GLY A 11 -66.67 -18.64 1.89
CA GLY A 11 -66.88 -17.20 1.57
C GLY A 11 -65.63 -16.51 0.97
N ARG A 12 -65.61 -15.76 -0.14
CA ARG A 12 -66.62 -15.19 -1.08
C ARG A 12 -67.45 -14.02 -0.49
N ALA A 13 -67.59 -12.83 -1.07
CA ALA A 13 -66.99 -12.12 -2.25
C ALA A 13 -66.42 -10.74 -1.79
N ARG A 14 -66.06 -9.69 -2.55
CA ARG A 14 -66.10 -9.22 -3.97
C ARG A 14 -64.81 -8.35 -4.19
N ALA A 15 -64.28 -8.00 -5.36
CA ALA A 15 -64.61 -8.13 -6.79
C ALA A 15 -65.63 -7.14 -7.42
N GLU A 16 -65.29 -5.84 -7.58
CA GLU A 16 -65.84 -5.01 -8.67
C GLU A 16 -64.95 -3.79 -9.01
N ASP A 17 -64.86 -3.47 -10.32
CA ASP A 17 -64.12 -2.36 -10.94
C ASP A 17 -64.87 -1.96 -12.23
N PRO A 18 -65.12 -0.65 -12.50
CA PRO A 18 -65.62 -0.26 -13.81
C PRO A 18 -64.98 1.01 -14.44
N ARG A 19 -64.18 0.76 -15.48
CA ARG A 19 -64.19 1.44 -16.80
C ARG A 19 -63.49 2.80 -16.96
N ALA A 20 -62.64 2.85 -17.99
CA ALA A 20 -62.20 4.06 -18.68
C ALA A 20 -63.02 4.33 -19.95
N PRO A 21 -62.98 5.56 -20.51
CA PRO A 21 -63.12 5.84 -21.94
C PRO A 21 -61.75 5.97 -22.64
N GLY A 22 -61.78 6.03 -23.98
CA GLY A 22 -60.63 5.86 -24.87
C GLY A 22 -59.86 7.14 -25.31
N PRO A 23 -59.20 7.10 -26.49
CA PRO A 23 -57.82 7.60 -26.62
C PRO A 23 -57.66 8.98 -27.27
N GLY A 24 -56.49 9.60 -27.03
CA GLY A 24 -55.95 10.71 -27.80
C GLY A 24 -54.43 10.55 -27.99
N GLN A 25 -53.93 10.85 -29.19
CA GLN A 25 -52.50 10.75 -29.54
C GLN A 25 -51.73 12.02 -29.14
N GLY A 26 -50.42 11.88 -28.89
CA GLY A 26 -49.53 12.99 -28.59
C GLY A 26 -48.10 12.49 -28.31
N ASP A 27 -47.31 12.32 -29.37
CA ASP A 27 -45.93 11.83 -29.25
C ASP A 27 -45.00 12.84 -28.54
N GLY A 28 -44.20 12.33 -27.61
CA GLY A 28 -43.12 13.06 -26.95
C GLY A 28 -42.14 12.05 -26.34
N PRO A 29 -40.83 12.12 -26.67
CA PRO A 29 -39.88 11.10 -26.24
C PRO A 29 -39.63 11.18 -24.73
N ALA A 30 -40.17 10.23 -23.98
CA ALA A 30 -39.89 10.06 -22.56
C ALA A 30 -38.40 9.75 -22.37
N GLY A 31 -37.64 10.73 -21.89
CA GLY A 31 -36.23 10.58 -21.56
C GLY A 31 -36.05 9.53 -20.47
N ALA A 32 -35.56 8.34 -20.84
CA ALA A 32 -35.39 7.23 -19.92
C ALA A 32 -34.44 7.61 -18.79
N GLN A 33 -34.97 7.74 -17.57
CA GLN A 33 -34.17 7.98 -16.37
C GLN A 33 -33.34 6.73 -16.08
N ALA A 34 -32.08 6.74 -16.50
CA ALA A 34 -31.13 5.71 -16.13
C ALA A 34 -31.01 5.64 -14.60
N PRO A 35 -30.97 4.44 -13.99
CA PRO A 35 -30.89 4.30 -12.55
C PRO A 35 -29.60 4.96 -12.03
N ALA A 36 -29.73 5.73 -10.95
CA ALA A 36 -28.62 6.50 -10.39
C ALA A 36 -27.44 5.58 -10.04
N ALA A 37 -26.31 5.76 -10.72
CA ALA A 37 -25.10 4.97 -10.47
C ALA A 37 -24.64 5.16 -9.02
N ALA A 38 -24.40 4.04 -8.31
CA ALA A 38 -23.98 4.07 -6.92
C ALA A 38 -22.72 4.91 -6.72
N GLY A 39 -22.70 5.73 -5.66
CA GLY A 39 -21.79 6.87 -5.48
C GLY A 39 -20.32 6.57 -5.77
N GLY A 40 -19.84 7.00 -6.94
CA GLY A 40 -18.46 6.86 -7.36
C GLY A 40 -17.52 7.66 -6.45
N ALA A 41 -16.71 6.96 -5.66
CA ALA A 41 -15.77 7.59 -4.74
C ALA A 41 -14.68 8.38 -5.50
N HIS A 42 -14.64 9.70 -5.32
CA HIS A 42 -13.59 10.55 -5.89
C HIS A 42 -12.26 10.37 -5.15
N PHE A 43 -11.49 9.37 -5.56
CA PHE A 43 -10.11 9.17 -5.12
C PHE A 43 -9.17 10.15 -5.83
N ARG A 44 -8.41 10.95 -5.07
CA ARG A 44 -7.27 11.71 -5.62
C ARG A 44 -5.99 10.90 -5.52
N THR A 45 -5.41 10.55 -6.66
CA THR A 45 -4.11 9.88 -6.69
C THR A 45 -2.99 10.89 -6.48
N THR A 46 -2.22 10.77 -5.40
CA THR A 46 -1.21 11.77 -5.03
C THR A 46 0.02 11.67 -5.93
N GLY A 47 0.25 12.68 -6.78
CA GLY A 47 1.45 12.79 -7.60
C GLY A 47 2.63 13.35 -6.81
N GLY A 48 3.33 12.50 -6.07
CA GLY A 48 4.40 12.88 -5.13
C GLY A 48 5.43 13.89 -5.69
N GLN A 49 5.71 14.94 -4.91
CA GLN A 49 6.72 16.00 -5.12
C GLN A 49 6.62 16.87 -6.40
N VAL A 50 5.80 16.53 -7.40
CA VAL A 50 5.75 17.22 -8.72
C VAL A 50 5.49 18.73 -8.62
N GLY A 51 4.74 19.19 -7.62
CA GLY A 51 4.47 20.63 -7.39
C GLY A 51 5.73 21.41 -7.01
N SER A 52 6.50 20.92 -6.04
CA SER A 52 7.71 21.60 -5.54
C SER A 52 8.75 21.82 -6.64
N PHE A 53 8.91 20.85 -7.55
CA PHE A 53 9.88 20.98 -8.67
C PHE A 53 9.50 22.04 -9.71
N ARG A 54 8.20 22.37 -9.87
CA ARG A 54 7.81 23.52 -10.71
C ARG A 54 8.21 24.83 -10.04
N LEU A 55 7.88 24.97 -8.75
CA LEU A 55 8.18 26.15 -7.96
C LEU A 55 9.70 26.39 -7.88
N GLN A 56 10.49 25.38 -7.52
CA GLN A 56 11.95 25.48 -7.44
C GLN A 56 12.60 25.84 -8.79
N ARG A 57 12.06 25.34 -9.91
CA ARG A 57 12.55 25.71 -11.25
C ARG A 57 12.24 27.17 -11.58
N LEU A 58 11.06 27.66 -11.23
CA LEU A 58 10.69 29.07 -11.42
C LEU A 58 11.61 29.97 -10.58
N VAL A 59 11.75 29.69 -9.28
CA VAL A 59 12.65 30.43 -8.38
C VAL A 59 14.10 30.46 -8.88
N LEU A 60 14.64 29.36 -9.41
CA LEU A 60 16.00 29.36 -9.99
C LEU A 60 16.14 30.21 -11.26
N LEU A 61 15.08 30.33 -12.07
CA LEU A 61 15.06 31.19 -13.26
C LEU A 61 14.85 32.66 -12.88
N GLU A 62 13.95 32.95 -11.94
CA GLU A 62 13.72 34.26 -11.35
C GLU A 62 15.00 34.80 -10.70
N LEU A 63 15.73 33.96 -9.94
CA LEU A 63 17.01 34.34 -9.35
C LEU A 63 18.07 34.62 -10.41
N ALA A 64 18.11 33.86 -11.51
CA ALA A 64 19.04 34.11 -12.62
C ALA A 64 18.75 35.46 -13.31
N VAL A 65 17.47 35.80 -13.52
CA VAL A 65 17.06 37.11 -14.04
C VAL A 65 17.40 38.23 -13.05
N ALA A 66 17.11 38.05 -11.76
CA ALA A 66 17.41 39.03 -10.71
C ALA A 66 18.92 39.33 -10.63
N VAL A 67 19.77 38.30 -10.71
CA VAL A 67 21.25 38.47 -10.74
C VAL A 67 21.70 39.28 -11.96
N LEU A 68 21.11 39.07 -13.14
CA LEU A 68 21.42 39.87 -14.34
C LEU A 68 20.97 41.33 -14.19
N VAL A 69 19.77 41.57 -13.64
CA VAL A 69 19.25 42.93 -13.40
C VAL A 69 20.12 43.68 -12.37
N VAL A 70 20.47 43.04 -11.26
CA VAL A 70 21.37 43.63 -10.24
C VAL A 70 22.76 43.89 -10.81
N GLY A 71 23.32 42.97 -11.61
CA GLY A 71 24.59 43.18 -12.31
C GLY A 71 24.55 44.39 -13.25
N TRP A 72 23.47 44.55 -14.03
CA TRP A 72 23.27 45.68 -14.94
C TRP A 72 23.18 47.03 -14.20
N VAL A 73 22.43 47.07 -13.10
CA VAL A 73 22.24 48.30 -12.28
C VAL A 73 23.54 48.72 -11.58
N ILE A 74 24.40 47.79 -11.16
CA ILE A 74 25.66 48.12 -10.47
C ILE A 74 26.70 48.68 -11.43
N SER A 75 27.03 47.98 -12.53
CA SER A 75 27.91 48.50 -13.59
C SER A 75 27.96 47.59 -14.82
N PRO A 76 28.32 48.12 -16.01
CA PRO A 76 28.59 47.30 -17.20
C PRO A 76 29.64 46.19 -16.98
N PHE A 77 30.61 46.40 -16.07
CA PHE A 77 31.62 45.39 -15.75
C PHE A 77 31.10 44.27 -14.83
N ALA A 78 30.10 44.55 -13.99
CA ALA A 78 29.46 43.55 -13.13
C ALA A 78 28.57 42.55 -13.89
N LEU A 79 28.17 42.88 -15.13
CA LEU A 79 27.44 41.95 -16.01
C LEU A 79 28.22 40.66 -16.34
N ALA A 80 29.55 40.71 -16.42
CA ALA A 80 30.35 39.52 -16.73
C ALA A 80 30.27 38.43 -15.64
N PRO A 81 30.58 38.69 -14.35
CA PRO A 81 30.39 37.70 -13.29
C PRO A 81 28.91 37.37 -13.04
N ALA A 82 27.99 38.34 -13.17
CA ALA A 82 26.56 38.08 -13.07
C ALA A 82 26.07 37.11 -14.15
N GLY A 83 26.56 37.23 -15.38
CA GLY A 83 26.29 36.31 -16.48
C GLY A 83 26.76 34.88 -16.20
N VAL A 84 27.97 34.70 -15.65
CA VAL A 84 28.49 33.38 -15.25
C VAL A 84 27.59 32.74 -14.18
N VAL A 85 27.17 33.51 -13.17
CA VAL A 85 26.25 33.02 -12.11
C VAL A 85 24.87 32.69 -12.68
N ALA A 86 24.30 33.53 -13.54
CA ALA A 86 23.01 33.28 -14.19
C ALA A 86 23.04 32.03 -15.08
N VAL A 87 24.11 31.83 -15.87
CA VAL A 87 24.32 30.61 -16.65
C VAL A 87 24.45 29.39 -15.75
N ALA A 88 25.17 29.47 -14.63
CA ALA A 88 25.26 28.38 -13.65
C ALA A 88 23.90 28.02 -13.02
N LEU A 89 23.07 29.02 -12.69
CA LEU A 89 21.70 28.83 -12.18
C LEU A 89 20.78 28.18 -13.23
N VAL A 90 20.84 28.64 -14.48
CA VAL A 90 20.08 28.04 -15.59
C VAL A 90 20.53 26.60 -15.86
N LEU A 91 21.84 26.32 -15.81
CA LEU A 91 22.37 24.96 -15.92
C LEU A 91 21.88 24.07 -14.75
N LEU A 92 21.87 24.58 -13.50
CA LEU A 92 21.32 23.86 -12.35
C LEU A 92 19.81 23.57 -12.49
N ALA A 93 19.05 24.46 -13.14
CA ALA A 93 17.62 24.31 -13.38
C ALA A 93 17.26 23.40 -14.57
N VAL A 94 18.17 23.21 -15.53
CA VAL A 94 17.94 22.49 -16.80
C VAL A 94 18.69 21.15 -16.88
N VAL A 95 19.91 21.04 -16.35
CA VAL A 95 20.73 19.82 -16.44
C VAL A 95 20.19 18.72 -15.51
N ARG A 96 19.53 17.72 -16.12
CA ARG A 96 18.95 16.56 -15.41
C ARG A 96 19.84 15.33 -15.55
N ARG A 97 20.46 14.89 -14.46
CA ARG A 97 21.29 13.67 -14.47
C ARG A 97 20.43 12.46 -14.07
N ARG A 98 20.10 11.61 -15.05
CA ARG A 98 19.19 10.44 -14.89
C ARG A 98 17.79 10.83 -14.39
N GLY A 99 17.21 11.90 -14.96
CA GLY A 99 15.83 12.34 -14.71
C GLY A 99 15.64 13.27 -13.50
N ARG A 100 16.52 13.21 -12.50
CA ARG A 100 16.52 14.08 -11.31
C ARG A 100 17.36 15.36 -11.52
N THR A 101 17.10 16.41 -10.75
CA THR A 101 17.93 17.64 -10.73
C THR A 101 19.16 17.46 -9.82
N LEU A 102 20.17 18.33 -9.95
CA LEU A 102 21.36 18.28 -9.09
C LEU A 102 21.07 18.55 -7.60
N PRO A 103 20.23 19.55 -7.22
CA PRO A 103 19.83 19.73 -5.81
C PRO A 103 19.09 18.51 -5.24
N GLU A 104 18.14 17.95 -5.99
CA GLU A 104 17.36 16.77 -5.60
C GLU A 104 18.25 15.53 -5.40
N TRP A 105 19.22 15.33 -6.30
CA TRP A 105 20.24 14.29 -6.16
C TRP A 105 21.07 14.46 -4.88
N LEU A 106 21.43 15.70 -4.53
CA LEU A 106 22.23 16.00 -3.34
C LEU A 106 21.44 15.84 -2.04
N VAL A 107 20.16 16.22 -2.02
CA VAL A 107 19.25 16.00 -0.88
C VAL A 107 19.08 14.50 -0.63
N THR A 108 18.72 13.72 -1.66
CA THR A 108 18.54 12.26 -1.53
C THR A 108 19.84 11.53 -1.17
N ALA A 109 21.00 11.98 -1.67
CA ALA A 109 22.30 11.45 -1.28
C ALA A 109 22.68 11.76 0.19
N ARG A 110 22.38 12.97 0.68
CA ARG A 110 22.57 13.33 2.10
C ARG A 110 21.62 12.54 3.00
N GLY A 111 20.36 12.38 2.61
CA GLY A 111 19.37 11.57 3.33
C GLY A 111 19.81 10.10 3.48
N LEU A 112 20.26 9.47 2.39
CA LEU A 112 20.84 8.12 2.45
C LEU A 112 22.06 8.04 3.37
N LYS A 113 23.02 8.97 3.25
CA LYS A 113 24.21 8.97 4.12
C LYS A 113 23.84 9.11 5.60
N ALA A 114 22.88 9.99 5.92
CA ALA A 114 22.38 10.16 7.28
C ALA A 114 21.70 8.90 7.82
N ARG A 115 20.86 8.21 7.03
CA ARG A 115 20.25 6.93 7.42
C ARG A 115 21.29 5.83 7.57
N GLN A 116 22.27 5.72 6.68
CA GLN A 116 23.40 4.79 6.81
C GLN A 116 24.26 5.06 8.06
N GLN A 117 24.43 6.33 8.47
CA GLN A 117 25.13 6.68 9.71
C GLN A 117 24.30 6.31 10.95
N ARG A 118 23.00 6.61 10.97
CA ARG A 118 22.08 6.15 12.04
C ARG A 118 22.08 4.62 12.16
N ALA A 119 21.90 3.92 11.04
CA ALA A 119 21.86 2.46 10.98
C ALA A 119 23.13 1.75 11.53
N ARG A 120 24.30 2.41 11.48
CA ARG A 120 25.55 1.93 12.07
C ARG A 120 25.66 2.20 13.57
N ASN A 121 25.03 3.25 14.06
CA ASN A 121 25.16 3.74 15.43
C ASN A 121 23.99 3.31 16.34
N THR A 122 22.93 2.74 15.78
CA THR A 122 21.75 2.27 16.52
C THR A 122 21.78 0.74 16.65
N PRO A 123 22.20 0.17 17.80
CA PRO A 123 22.12 -1.27 18.04
C PRO A 123 20.66 -1.72 18.24
N VAL A 124 20.39 -2.97 17.90
CA VAL A 124 19.11 -3.63 18.21
C VAL A 124 19.14 -4.09 19.68
N PRO A 125 18.11 -3.84 20.50
CA PRO A 125 18.12 -4.24 21.91
C PRO A 125 18.31 -5.76 22.12
N PRO A 126 19.04 -6.18 23.17
CA PRO A 126 19.09 -7.59 23.55
C PRO A 126 17.70 -8.09 23.93
N GLY A 127 17.44 -9.40 23.75
CA GLY A 127 16.11 -9.99 23.98
C GLY A 127 15.09 -9.74 22.87
N THR A 128 15.36 -8.87 21.88
CA THR A 128 14.48 -8.66 20.71
C THR A 128 14.21 -9.97 19.97
N GLU A 129 12.95 -10.22 19.57
CA GLU A 129 12.56 -11.37 18.75
C GLU A 129 13.29 -11.41 17.38
N PRO A 130 13.95 -12.52 17.00
CA PRO A 130 14.76 -12.60 15.76
C PRO A 130 13.99 -12.24 14.48
N ALA A 131 12.68 -12.52 14.46
CA ALA A 131 11.79 -12.21 13.34
C ALA A 131 11.45 -10.72 13.23
N LEU A 132 11.42 -9.98 14.35
CA LEU A 132 11.15 -8.53 14.37
C LEU A 132 12.39 -7.70 14.00
N VAL A 133 13.60 -8.26 14.14
CA VAL A 133 14.88 -7.56 13.88
C VAL A 133 14.92 -6.80 12.54
N PRO A 134 14.50 -7.34 11.38
CA PRO A 134 14.54 -6.59 10.12
C PRO A 134 13.62 -5.36 10.07
N ALA A 135 12.52 -5.36 10.83
CA ALA A 135 11.63 -4.20 10.95
C ALA A 135 12.20 -3.15 11.92
N LEU A 136 12.73 -3.59 13.07
CA LEU A 136 13.44 -2.72 14.04
C LEU A 136 14.71 -2.08 13.46
N GLU A 137 15.42 -2.78 12.59
CA GLU A 137 16.56 -2.22 11.87
C GLU A 137 16.17 -1.20 10.79
N CYS A 138 14.89 -1.20 10.38
CA CYS A 138 14.33 -0.18 9.49
C CYS A 138 13.80 1.03 10.27
N GLU A 139 13.06 0.79 11.36
CA GLU A 139 12.56 1.81 12.28
C GLU A 139 12.90 1.44 13.74
N PRO A 140 14.01 1.96 14.30
CA PRO A 140 14.45 1.62 15.66
C PRO A 140 13.54 2.11 16.79
N ALA A 141 12.64 3.05 16.52
CA ALA A 141 11.61 3.47 17.48
C ALA A 141 10.45 2.45 17.57
N LEU A 142 10.29 1.56 16.59
CA LEU A 142 9.19 0.60 16.51
C LEU A 142 9.12 -0.30 17.75
N ARG A 143 7.96 -0.42 18.36
CA ARG A 143 7.63 -1.35 19.45
C ARG A 143 6.39 -2.13 19.07
N THR A 144 6.33 -3.38 19.49
CA THR A 144 5.11 -4.19 19.45
C THR A 144 4.39 -4.13 20.79
N TYR A 145 3.08 -4.36 20.76
CA TYR A 145 2.21 -4.39 21.92
C TYR A 145 1.12 -5.44 21.73
N SER A 146 0.89 -6.26 22.75
CA SER A 146 -0.33 -7.07 22.88
C SER A 146 -1.38 -6.32 23.70
N TYR A 147 -2.60 -6.20 23.18
CA TYR A 147 -3.74 -5.61 23.87
C TYR A 147 -4.94 -6.56 23.88
N GLY A 148 -5.32 -7.04 25.06
CA GLY A 148 -6.42 -7.97 25.27
C GLY A 148 -6.39 -8.59 26.66
N GLY A 149 -7.31 -9.52 26.92
CA GLY A 149 -7.45 -10.20 28.21
C GLY A 149 -8.21 -11.52 28.04
N ARG A 150 -8.07 -12.42 29.03
CA ARG A 150 -8.34 -13.88 28.97
C ARG A 150 -9.52 -14.37 28.12
N ASP A 151 -10.63 -13.64 28.08
CA ASP A 151 -11.87 -14.06 27.41
C ASP A 151 -11.94 -13.71 25.92
N ARG A 152 -10.94 -13.01 25.37
CA ARG A 152 -10.81 -12.67 23.94
C ARG A 152 -9.39 -12.88 23.45
N ARG A 153 -9.23 -13.14 22.15
CA ARG A 153 -7.90 -13.13 21.50
C ARG A 153 -7.23 -11.77 21.72
N PRO A 154 -5.94 -11.72 22.13
CA PRO A 154 -5.19 -10.46 22.15
C PRO A 154 -5.02 -9.90 20.73
N VAL A 155 -5.05 -8.58 20.61
CA VAL A 155 -4.75 -7.84 19.38
C VAL A 155 -3.30 -7.39 19.43
N GLY A 156 -2.52 -7.80 18.43
CA GLY A 156 -1.17 -7.33 18.19
C GLY A 156 -1.17 -5.96 17.52
N MET A 157 -0.32 -5.08 18.00
CA MET A 157 -0.16 -3.73 17.48
C MET A 157 1.31 -3.36 17.36
N ALA A 158 1.66 -2.45 16.45
CA ALA A 158 3.00 -1.90 16.33
C ALA A 158 2.95 -0.37 16.19
N GLY A 159 3.91 0.33 16.80
CA GLY A 159 3.96 1.80 16.80
C GLY A 159 5.34 2.34 17.17
N ASP A 160 5.61 3.60 16.89
CA ASP A 160 6.88 4.29 17.22
C ASP A 160 6.79 5.16 18.49
N GLY A 161 5.62 5.16 19.15
CA GLY A 161 5.29 6.05 20.27
C GLY A 161 4.53 7.32 19.86
N THR A 162 4.52 7.67 18.57
CA THR A 162 3.68 8.74 17.98
C THR A 162 2.41 8.18 17.34
N PHE A 163 2.50 7.00 16.71
CA PHE A 163 1.36 6.29 16.14
C PHE A 163 1.21 4.87 16.70
N LEU A 164 0.05 4.26 16.44
CA LEU A 164 -0.25 2.87 16.77
C LEU A 164 -1.03 2.21 15.63
N THR A 165 -0.54 1.07 15.14
CA THR A 165 -1.14 0.33 14.02
C THR A 165 -1.57 -1.07 14.46
N ALA A 166 -2.82 -1.45 14.18
CA ALA A 166 -3.28 -2.84 14.23
C ALA A 166 -3.36 -3.44 12.81
N VAL A 167 -3.22 -4.76 12.69
CA VAL A 167 -3.21 -5.45 11.39
C VAL A 167 -4.24 -6.57 11.35
N LEU A 168 -4.90 -6.73 10.20
CA LEU A 168 -5.79 -7.84 9.87
C LEU A 168 -5.19 -8.63 8.71
N GLN A 169 -5.16 -9.96 8.78
CA GLN A 169 -5.03 -10.83 7.60
C GLN A 169 -6.42 -11.05 6.97
N VAL A 170 -6.49 -11.00 5.64
CA VAL A 170 -7.73 -11.14 4.89
C VAL A 170 -7.59 -12.18 3.78
N GLU A 171 -8.51 -13.13 3.79
CA GLU A 171 -8.63 -14.21 2.82
C GLU A 171 -10.02 -14.13 2.15
N ALA A 172 -10.09 -14.37 0.85
CA ALA A 172 -11.39 -14.67 0.23
C ALA A 172 -11.82 -16.08 0.68
N ASP A 173 -13.13 -16.32 0.81
CA ASP A 173 -13.58 -17.62 1.28
C ASP A 173 -13.25 -18.76 0.31
N ALA A 174 -12.93 -19.92 0.87
CA ALA A 174 -12.33 -21.05 0.18
C ALA A 174 -13.30 -21.81 -0.73
N THR A 175 -14.60 -21.49 -0.69
CA THR A 175 -15.61 -21.98 -1.65
C THR A 175 -15.25 -21.62 -3.10
N ALA A 176 -14.45 -20.57 -3.32
CA ALA A 176 -13.95 -20.19 -4.64
C ALA A 176 -12.58 -20.84 -4.98
N LEU A 177 -12.52 -22.18 -4.94
CA LEU A 177 -11.37 -23.01 -5.38
C LEU A 177 -10.87 -22.74 -6.82
N ARG A 178 -11.57 -21.91 -7.59
CA ARG A 178 -11.18 -21.41 -8.93
C ARG A 178 -11.55 -19.93 -9.12
N ALA A 179 -11.34 -19.08 -8.10
CA ALA A 179 -11.40 -17.63 -8.31
C ALA A 179 -10.32 -17.21 -9.33
N ASP A 180 -10.72 -16.70 -10.50
CA ASP A 180 -9.77 -16.11 -11.46
C ASP A 180 -8.95 -15.02 -10.73
N ARG A 181 -7.63 -15.06 -10.93
CA ARG A 181 -6.63 -14.06 -10.53
C ARG A 181 -7.12 -12.62 -10.71
N ASN A 182 -7.86 -12.37 -11.79
CA ASN A 182 -8.39 -11.07 -12.21
C ASN A 182 -9.64 -10.61 -11.42
N HIS A 183 -10.36 -11.53 -10.76
CA HIS A 183 -11.71 -11.31 -10.23
C HIS A 183 -11.81 -11.18 -8.70
N GLN A 184 -10.74 -11.46 -7.94
CA GLN A 184 -10.75 -11.31 -6.48
C GLN A 184 -10.78 -9.80 -6.09
N PRO A 185 -11.87 -9.28 -5.50
CA PRO A 185 -12.01 -7.85 -5.25
C PRO A 185 -11.12 -7.39 -4.09
N LEU A 186 -10.42 -6.26 -4.27
CA LEU A 186 -9.80 -5.55 -3.15
C LEU A 186 -10.89 -4.78 -2.40
N PRO A 187 -11.04 -4.93 -1.06
CA PRO A 187 -12.18 -4.39 -0.30
C PRO A 187 -12.09 -2.87 -0.02
N LEU A 188 -11.66 -2.08 -1.02
CA LEU A 188 -11.27 -0.67 -0.82
C LEU A 188 -12.40 0.24 -0.33
N ALA A 189 -13.67 -0.08 -0.63
CA ALA A 189 -14.80 0.63 -0.05
C ALA A 189 -14.86 0.44 1.47
N LEU A 190 -14.73 -0.80 1.96
CA LEU A 190 -14.74 -1.11 3.39
C LEU A 190 -13.50 -0.55 4.11
N VAL A 191 -12.33 -0.57 3.45
CA VAL A 191 -11.08 0.02 3.97
C VAL A 191 -11.16 1.55 4.04
N ARG A 192 -11.79 2.20 3.06
CA ARG A 192 -12.11 3.62 3.09
C ARG A 192 -13.05 3.94 4.24
N ASP A 193 -14.12 3.17 4.40
CA ASP A 193 -15.15 3.42 5.42
C ASP A 193 -14.59 3.23 6.83
N ALA A 194 -13.58 2.37 7.00
CA ALA A 194 -12.83 2.22 8.25
C ALA A 194 -11.89 3.40 8.62
N LEU A 195 -11.74 4.43 7.77
CA LEU A 195 -10.92 5.61 8.11
C LEU A 195 -11.56 6.48 9.22
N GLU A 196 -12.88 6.40 9.42
CA GLU A 196 -13.59 7.16 10.46
C GLU A 196 -14.77 6.36 11.03
N VAL A 197 -14.65 5.89 12.28
CA VAL A 197 -15.63 5.00 12.95
C VAL A 197 -15.81 5.45 14.40
N ASP A 198 -17.06 5.64 14.86
CA ASP A 198 -17.40 5.98 16.26
C ASP A 198 -16.57 7.14 16.87
N GLY A 199 -16.33 8.19 16.05
CA GLY A 199 -15.53 9.37 16.38
C GLY A 199 -14.01 9.16 16.32
N ILE A 200 -13.54 7.93 16.08
CA ILE A 200 -12.13 7.60 15.90
C ILE A 200 -11.74 7.90 14.45
N ARG A 201 -10.63 8.61 14.25
CA ARG A 201 -10.07 8.93 12.93
C ARG A 201 -8.70 8.29 12.77
N LEU A 202 -8.50 7.54 11.69
CA LEU A 202 -7.20 7.00 11.33
C LEU A 202 -6.35 8.06 10.59
N GLU A 203 -5.02 8.00 10.75
CA GLU A 203 -4.08 8.69 9.86
C GLU A 203 -4.17 8.06 8.46
N SER A 204 -4.20 6.72 8.42
CA SER A 204 -4.27 5.96 7.18
C SER A 204 -4.78 4.53 7.38
N ALA A 205 -5.25 3.93 6.29
CA ALA A 205 -5.50 2.50 6.17
C ALA A 205 -4.77 1.95 4.95
N GLN A 206 -3.99 0.89 5.11
CA GLN A 206 -3.06 0.37 4.11
C GLN A 206 -3.39 -1.08 3.77
N VAL A 207 -3.67 -1.36 2.50
CA VAL A 207 -3.78 -2.74 1.98
C VAL A 207 -2.41 -3.16 1.46
N VAL A 208 -1.84 -4.23 2.03
CA VAL A 208 -0.58 -4.83 1.59
C VAL A 208 -0.84 -6.22 1.04
N LEU A 209 -0.45 -6.45 -0.21
CA LEU A 209 -0.58 -7.74 -0.89
C LEU A 209 0.82 -8.31 -1.15
N HIS A 210 1.18 -9.37 -0.43
CA HIS A 210 2.43 -10.11 -0.62
C HIS A 210 2.18 -11.34 -1.47
N THR A 211 2.91 -11.46 -2.58
CA THR A 211 2.70 -12.51 -3.59
C THR A 211 4.02 -13.21 -3.92
N GLN A 212 4.00 -14.54 -3.95
CA GLN A 212 5.11 -15.36 -4.44
C GLN A 212 4.60 -16.14 -5.68
N PRO A 213 5.25 -16.00 -6.85
CA PRO A 213 4.78 -16.62 -8.08
C PRO A 213 4.92 -18.15 -8.04
N ALA A 214 4.00 -18.82 -8.73
CA ALA A 214 4.16 -20.22 -9.12
C ALA A 214 4.74 -20.31 -10.55
N PRO A 215 5.39 -21.41 -10.93
CA PRO A 215 5.96 -22.42 -10.02
C PRO A 215 7.07 -21.80 -9.14
N ALA A 216 7.26 -22.33 -7.93
CA ALA A 216 8.14 -21.71 -6.95
C ALA A 216 9.60 -21.68 -7.42
N LEU A 217 10.16 -20.48 -7.59
CA LEU A 217 11.47 -20.21 -8.24
C LEU A 217 12.71 -20.86 -7.59
N HIS A 218 12.56 -21.65 -6.50
CA HIS A 218 13.65 -22.44 -5.92
C HIS A 218 13.81 -23.81 -6.59
N LEU A 219 12.83 -24.25 -7.38
CA LEU A 219 12.87 -25.49 -8.14
C LEU A 219 13.75 -25.32 -9.40
N PRO A 220 14.60 -26.30 -9.75
CA PRO A 220 15.29 -26.30 -11.05
C PRO A 220 14.29 -26.23 -12.21
N GLN A 221 14.62 -25.49 -13.27
CA GLN A 221 13.75 -25.35 -14.45
C GLN A 221 13.45 -26.70 -15.14
N GLN A 222 14.36 -27.66 -15.03
CA GLN A 222 14.22 -29.02 -15.54
C GLN A 222 13.40 -29.96 -14.63
N SER A 223 12.90 -29.48 -13.49
CA SER A 223 12.15 -30.32 -12.55
C SER A 223 10.75 -30.66 -13.08
N VAL A 224 10.29 -31.88 -12.81
CA VAL A 224 8.95 -32.37 -13.17
C VAL A 224 7.85 -31.46 -12.60
N ALA A 225 8.08 -30.85 -11.44
CA ALA A 225 7.16 -29.87 -10.86
C ALA A 225 7.06 -28.59 -11.72
N VAL A 226 8.17 -28.03 -12.20
CA VAL A 226 8.11 -26.87 -13.12
C VAL A 226 7.44 -27.26 -14.44
N ALA A 227 7.81 -28.40 -15.03
CA ALA A 227 7.24 -28.87 -16.29
C ALA A 227 5.71 -29.10 -16.22
N ASN A 228 5.21 -29.71 -15.14
CA ASN A 228 3.79 -30.03 -14.99
C ASN A 228 2.93 -28.82 -14.56
N TYR A 229 3.46 -27.90 -13.74
CA TYR A 229 2.68 -26.77 -13.24
C TYR A 229 2.79 -25.50 -14.11
N LEU A 230 3.79 -25.37 -14.98
CA LEU A 230 3.92 -24.19 -15.86
C LEU A 230 2.75 -24.01 -16.84
N PRO A 231 2.21 -25.05 -17.52
CA PRO A 231 1.03 -24.87 -18.39
C PRO A 231 -0.23 -24.45 -17.60
N LEU A 232 -0.39 -24.94 -16.37
CA LEU A 232 -1.47 -24.52 -15.47
C LEU A 232 -1.26 -23.07 -14.99
N GLN A 233 0.00 -22.66 -14.81
CA GLN A 233 0.38 -21.29 -14.49
C GLN A 233 0.06 -20.32 -15.62
N GLU A 234 0.31 -20.70 -16.86
CA GLU A 234 -0.01 -19.89 -18.05
C GLU A 234 -1.53 -19.72 -18.23
N GLN A 235 -2.32 -20.76 -17.93
CA GLN A 235 -3.77 -20.74 -18.02
C GLN A 235 -4.45 -19.97 -16.87
N THR A 236 -4.02 -20.18 -15.63
CA THR A 236 -4.70 -19.62 -14.43
C THR A 236 -4.05 -18.34 -13.92
N GLY A 237 -2.75 -18.15 -14.16
CA GLY A 237 -1.94 -17.07 -13.61
C GLY A 237 -1.78 -17.08 -12.09
N ALA A 238 -2.32 -18.07 -11.38
CA ALA A 238 -2.46 -18.05 -9.93
C ALA A 238 -1.08 -18.08 -9.23
N PRO A 239 -0.81 -17.22 -8.24
CA PRO A 239 0.46 -17.28 -7.50
C PRO A 239 0.52 -18.49 -6.55
N ALA A 240 1.73 -18.97 -6.24
CA ALA A 240 1.95 -20.04 -5.25
C ALA A 240 1.48 -19.63 -3.84
N VAL A 241 1.69 -18.35 -3.49
CA VAL A 241 1.27 -17.76 -2.22
C VAL A 241 0.76 -16.35 -2.48
N ARG A 242 -0.39 -15.98 -1.91
CA ARG A 242 -0.96 -14.63 -1.95
C ARG A 242 -1.57 -14.30 -0.58
N ILE A 243 -0.87 -13.47 0.20
CA ILE A 243 -1.31 -13.02 1.53
C ILE A 243 -1.75 -11.56 1.42
N THR A 244 -2.95 -11.25 1.93
CA THR A 244 -3.44 -9.87 2.01
C THR A 244 -3.48 -9.44 3.47
N TRP A 245 -2.84 -8.34 3.80
CA TRP A 245 -2.97 -7.67 5.09
C TRP A 245 -3.64 -6.30 4.92
N ILE A 246 -4.37 -5.87 5.94
CA ILE A 246 -4.89 -4.51 6.07
C ILE A 246 -4.39 -3.95 7.39
N ALA A 247 -3.55 -2.91 7.31
CA ALA A 247 -2.99 -2.22 8.46
C ALA A 247 -3.72 -0.90 8.70
N LEU A 248 -4.22 -0.69 9.92
CA LEU A 248 -5.02 0.47 10.34
C LEU A 248 -4.21 1.33 11.29
N LYS A 249 -3.79 2.52 10.84
CA LYS A 249 -2.88 3.40 11.58
C LYS A 249 -3.62 4.53 12.28
N LEU A 250 -3.52 4.53 13.60
CA LEU A 250 -4.03 5.59 14.46
C LEU A 250 -2.88 6.54 14.84
N ASP A 251 -3.04 7.82 14.52
CA ASP A 251 -2.31 8.89 15.21
C ASP A 251 -3.24 9.43 16.33
N PRO A 252 -2.88 9.32 17.62
CA PRO A 252 -3.74 9.75 18.72
C PRO A 252 -4.10 11.24 18.70
N GLU A 253 -3.29 12.10 18.09
CA GLU A 253 -3.55 13.55 18.02
C GLU A 253 -4.74 13.85 17.09
N LEU A 254 -4.92 13.07 16.02
CA LEU A 254 -6.02 13.22 15.05
C LEU A 254 -7.41 12.89 15.63
N CYS A 255 -7.48 12.24 16.79
CA CYS A 255 -8.73 11.91 17.48
C CYS A 255 -8.61 11.98 19.01
N ALA A 256 -7.94 13.01 19.53
CA ALA A 256 -7.65 13.16 20.96
C ALA A 256 -8.88 13.02 21.87
N GLU A 257 -10.04 13.55 21.47
CA GLU A 257 -11.32 13.40 22.19
C GLU A 257 -11.76 11.93 22.30
N ALA A 258 -11.65 11.17 21.21
CA ALA A 258 -12.01 9.75 21.16
C ALA A 258 -11.06 8.88 22.01
N VAL A 259 -9.79 9.27 22.10
CA VAL A 259 -8.78 8.64 22.96
C VAL A 259 -9.04 8.98 24.43
N ALA A 260 -9.31 10.25 24.75
CA ALA A 260 -9.63 10.71 26.10
C ALA A 260 -10.90 10.02 26.65
N ALA A 261 -11.98 9.98 25.87
CA ALA A 261 -13.23 9.30 26.22
C ALA A 261 -13.08 7.78 26.48
N ARG A 262 -11.97 7.18 26.03
CA ARG A 262 -11.64 5.75 26.25
C ARG A 262 -10.60 5.54 27.36
N GLY A 263 -10.22 6.58 28.09
CA GLY A 263 -9.31 6.55 29.24
C GLY A 263 -7.96 7.26 29.03
N GLY A 264 -7.73 7.86 27.86
CA GLY A 264 -6.53 8.62 27.56
C GLY A 264 -5.27 7.78 27.30
N GLY A 265 -4.22 8.47 26.84
CA GLY A 265 -2.89 7.88 26.61
C GLY A 265 -2.89 6.64 25.71
N LEU A 266 -1.90 5.76 25.92
CA LEU A 266 -1.74 4.52 25.15
C LEU A 266 -2.95 3.59 25.27
N ALA A 267 -3.55 3.45 26.46
CA ALA A 267 -4.71 2.58 26.67
C ALA A 267 -5.96 3.08 25.91
N GLY A 268 -6.16 4.40 25.83
CA GLY A 268 -7.20 5.01 24.99
C GLY A 268 -6.94 4.78 23.50
N ALA A 269 -5.69 4.93 23.05
CA ALA A 269 -5.28 4.69 21.66
C ALA A 269 -5.43 3.20 21.26
N GLN A 270 -5.04 2.26 22.12
CA GLN A 270 -5.24 0.82 21.93
C GLN A 270 -6.73 0.48 21.77
N LYS A 271 -7.59 0.99 22.66
CA LYS A 271 -9.06 0.84 22.54
C LYS A 271 -9.62 1.44 21.26
N CYS A 272 -9.10 2.58 20.81
CA CYS A 272 -9.47 3.17 19.53
C CYS A 272 -9.12 2.24 18.36
N VAL A 273 -7.86 1.83 18.20
CA VAL A 273 -7.45 1.03 17.04
C VAL A 273 -8.06 -0.38 17.04
N THR A 274 -8.22 -1.02 18.21
CA THR A 274 -9.01 -2.27 18.33
C THR A 274 -10.46 -2.06 17.91
N ARG A 275 -11.12 -0.97 18.33
CA ARG A 275 -12.52 -0.72 17.96
C ARG A 275 -12.74 -0.61 16.45
N VAL A 276 -11.79 0.01 15.73
CA VAL A 276 -11.82 0.12 14.26
C VAL A 276 -11.46 -1.23 13.61
N ALA A 277 -10.51 -1.99 14.15
CA ALA A 277 -10.19 -3.33 13.68
C ALA A 277 -11.37 -4.31 13.83
N ASP A 278 -12.05 -4.33 14.98
CA ASP A 278 -13.28 -5.09 15.22
C ASP A 278 -14.38 -4.70 14.23
N HIS A 279 -14.54 -3.39 13.95
CA HIS A 279 -15.49 -2.90 12.95
C HIS A 279 -15.14 -3.45 11.56
N LEU A 280 -13.91 -3.25 11.09
CA LEU A 280 -13.51 -3.69 9.75
C LEU A 280 -13.58 -5.21 9.60
N ALA A 281 -13.14 -5.99 10.59
CA ALA A 281 -13.26 -7.45 10.59
C ALA A 281 -14.72 -7.89 10.41
N SER A 282 -15.65 -7.33 11.20
CA SER A 282 -17.08 -7.59 11.09
C SER A 282 -17.64 -7.22 9.71
N ARG A 283 -17.24 -6.08 9.14
CA ARG A 283 -17.67 -5.64 7.80
C ARG A 283 -17.11 -6.51 6.67
N LEU A 284 -15.88 -7.01 6.80
CA LEU A 284 -15.27 -7.94 5.84
C LEU A 284 -15.96 -9.31 5.87
N THR A 285 -16.26 -9.85 7.06
CA THR A 285 -17.02 -11.10 7.21
C THR A 285 -18.46 -10.96 6.73
N GLY A 286 -19.12 -9.83 6.98
CA GLY A 286 -20.43 -9.51 6.37
C GLY A 286 -20.39 -9.36 4.84
N ALA A 287 -19.20 -9.27 4.24
CA ALA A 287 -18.97 -9.23 2.79
C ALA A 287 -18.34 -10.54 2.24
N GLY A 288 -18.37 -11.65 3.00
CA GLY A 288 -17.92 -12.96 2.53
C GLY A 288 -16.40 -13.18 2.52
N MET A 289 -15.64 -12.36 3.26
CA MET A 289 -14.19 -12.55 3.47
C MET A 289 -13.90 -13.06 4.88
N ARG A 290 -12.92 -13.95 5.01
CA ARG A 290 -12.36 -14.33 6.31
C ARG A 290 -11.36 -13.24 6.70
N ALA A 291 -11.60 -12.60 7.84
CA ALA A 291 -10.78 -11.51 8.35
C ALA A 291 -10.33 -11.84 9.78
N THR A 292 -9.03 -11.98 9.96
CA THR A 292 -8.41 -12.34 11.24
C THR A 292 -7.60 -11.14 11.73
N ILE A 293 -7.99 -10.56 12.87
CA ILE A 293 -7.14 -9.56 13.55
C ILE A 293 -5.93 -10.32 14.12
N LEU A 294 -4.73 -9.83 13.81
CA LEU A 294 -3.50 -10.49 14.21
C LEU A 294 -3.24 -10.31 15.71
N ASP A 295 -2.66 -11.33 16.35
CA ASP A 295 -2.00 -11.17 17.66
C ASP A 295 -0.55 -10.66 17.50
N GLU A 296 0.20 -10.52 18.60
CA GLU A 296 1.55 -9.97 18.56
C GLU A 296 2.56 -10.88 17.84
N GLU A 297 2.44 -12.20 17.97
CA GLU A 297 3.30 -13.16 17.29
C GLU A 297 2.99 -13.20 15.79
N GLU A 298 1.71 -13.25 15.42
CA GLU A 298 1.30 -13.16 14.02
C GLU A 298 1.70 -11.83 13.37
N LEU A 299 1.65 -10.71 14.10
CA LEU A 299 2.09 -9.41 13.60
C LEU A 299 3.60 -9.40 13.34
N ILE A 300 4.41 -9.95 14.24
CA ILE A 300 5.85 -10.13 14.04
C ILE A 300 6.11 -11.04 12.81
N GLY A 301 5.35 -12.12 12.67
CA GLY A 301 5.37 -13.00 11.50
C GLY A 301 5.02 -12.29 10.18
N ALA A 302 3.98 -11.46 10.17
CA ALA A 302 3.55 -10.68 9.01
C ALA A 302 4.58 -9.61 8.61
N LEU A 303 5.22 -8.95 9.59
CA LEU A 303 6.32 -8.03 9.36
C LEU A 303 7.54 -8.74 8.77
N ALA A 304 7.93 -9.88 9.33
CA ALA A 304 9.05 -10.70 8.83
C ALA A 304 8.79 -11.23 7.41
N THR A 305 7.59 -11.76 7.13
CA THR A 305 7.18 -12.25 5.81
C THR A 305 7.13 -11.11 4.80
N SER A 306 6.54 -9.95 5.15
CA SER A 306 6.53 -8.79 4.26
C SER A 306 7.94 -8.26 3.98
N ALA A 307 8.80 -8.13 5.00
CA ALA A 307 10.23 -7.80 4.81
C ALA A 307 10.98 -8.84 3.97
N CYS A 308 10.40 -10.03 3.78
CA CYS A 308 11.00 -11.22 3.20
C CYS A 308 12.27 -11.67 3.96
N ALA A 309 12.25 -11.62 5.30
CA ALA A 309 13.31 -12.20 6.12
C ALA A 309 13.57 -13.67 5.74
N ASN A 310 14.83 -14.10 5.71
CA ASN A 310 15.17 -15.49 5.44
C ASN A 310 14.87 -16.35 6.68
N PRO A 311 13.98 -17.37 6.61
CA PRO A 311 13.63 -18.19 7.77
C PRO A 311 14.83 -18.91 8.40
N LEU A 312 15.82 -19.33 7.59
CA LEU A 312 17.02 -20.01 8.09
C LEU A 312 17.85 -19.05 8.97
N VAL A 313 18.15 -17.85 8.46
CA VAL A 313 18.89 -16.82 9.20
C VAL A 313 18.11 -16.33 10.42
N THR A 314 16.77 -16.31 10.36
CA THR A 314 15.94 -16.01 11.54
C THR A 314 16.06 -17.11 12.61
N ALA A 315 16.05 -18.39 12.23
CA ALA A 315 16.22 -19.51 13.15
C ALA A 315 17.64 -19.61 13.72
N GLU A 316 18.66 -19.24 12.96
CA GLU A 316 20.06 -19.13 13.40
C GLU A 316 20.24 -17.96 14.37
N ALA A 317 19.65 -16.78 14.08
CA ALA A 317 19.70 -15.60 14.95
C ALA A 317 18.91 -15.76 16.27
N GLY A 318 18.07 -16.79 16.38
CA GLY A 318 17.46 -17.23 17.65
C GLY A 318 18.37 -18.12 18.52
N ARG A 319 19.52 -18.57 18.00
CA ARG A 319 20.45 -19.48 18.68
C ARG A 319 21.82 -18.84 19.01
N GLY A 320 22.19 -17.76 18.33
CA GLY A 320 23.49 -17.10 18.49
C GLY A 320 23.42 -15.78 19.25
N GLU A 321 24.39 -15.56 20.15
CA GLU A 321 24.53 -14.29 20.90
C GLU A 321 24.95 -13.12 20.01
N ARG A 322 25.82 -13.37 19.01
CA ARG A 322 26.38 -12.34 18.14
C ARG A 322 25.43 -12.00 16.99
N ARG A 323 24.57 -11.00 17.21
CA ARG A 323 23.63 -10.49 16.22
C ARG A 323 24.30 -9.49 15.27
N GLU A 324 24.68 -9.97 14.08
CA GLU A 324 25.09 -9.08 12.97
C GLU A 324 23.88 -8.37 12.35
N ARG A 325 24.12 -7.20 11.74
CA ARG A 325 23.04 -6.39 11.14
C ARG A 325 22.46 -7.09 9.92
N ARG A 326 21.17 -7.44 9.99
CA ARG A 326 20.47 -8.23 8.96
C ARG A 326 20.17 -7.42 7.71
N THR A 327 20.03 -6.10 7.83
CA THR A 327 19.51 -5.22 6.77
C THR A 327 20.46 -4.09 6.38
N GLU A 328 20.39 -3.67 5.11
CA GLU A 328 21.30 -2.68 4.53
C GLU A 328 20.62 -1.85 3.43
N GLU A 329 20.67 -0.52 3.51
CA GLU A 329 20.22 0.37 2.44
C GLU A 329 21.38 0.79 1.53
N SER A 330 21.25 0.53 0.22
CA SER A 330 22.15 1.01 -0.82
C SER A 330 21.51 2.13 -1.66
N GLY A 331 22.30 2.78 -2.52
CA GLY A 331 21.79 3.85 -3.40
C GLY A 331 20.80 3.43 -4.50
N ARG A 332 20.48 2.13 -4.67
CA ARG A 332 19.57 1.60 -5.71
C ARG A 332 18.62 0.48 -5.28
N GLY A 333 18.86 -0.13 -4.12
CA GLY A 333 18.10 -1.25 -3.57
C GLY A 333 18.38 -1.41 -2.06
N TRP A 334 17.62 -2.25 -1.39
CA TRP A 334 17.80 -2.59 0.02
C TRP A 334 17.97 -4.11 0.16
N ARG A 335 18.64 -4.57 1.22
CA ARG A 335 18.93 -5.99 1.47
C ARG A 335 18.39 -6.40 2.84
N CYS A 336 17.83 -7.60 2.95
CA CYS A 336 17.65 -8.35 4.19
C CYS A 336 18.31 -9.72 4.03
N ASP A 337 19.22 -10.09 4.92
CA ASP A 337 19.96 -11.34 4.87
C ASP A 337 20.66 -11.50 3.49
N ASN A 338 20.33 -12.57 2.76
CA ASN A 338 20.77 -12.86 1.39
C ASN A 338 19.73 -12.48 0.31
N ARG A 339 18.73 -11.65 0.63
CA ARG A 339 17.64 -11.25 -0.27
C ARG A 339 17.71 -9.75 -0.58
N ARG A 340 17.46 -9.41 -1.85
CA ARG A 340 17.70 -8.08 -2.43
C ARG A 340 16.41 -7.50 -2.98
N HIS A 341 16.16 -6.23 -2.72
CA HIS A 341 14.88 -5.59 -2.95
C HIS A 341 15.02 -4.32 -3.80
N THR A 342 14.00 -4.02 -4.59
CA THR A 342 13.77 -2.68 -5.15
C THR A 342 12.34 -2.25 -4.91
N THR A 343 12.13 -1.10 -4.26
CA THR A 343 10.82 -0.43 -4.18
C THR A 343 10.67 0.70 -5.21
N TYR A 344 9.45 0.81 -5.74
CA TYR A 344 8.94 1.85 -6.63
C TYR A 344 7.71 2.53 -6.03
N TRP A 345 7.56 3.82 -6.33
CA TRP A 345 6.34 4.61 -6.18
C TRP A 345 5.52 4.53 -7.48
N ILE A 346 4.18 4.40 -7.40
CA ILE A 346 3.27 4.46 -8.55
C ILE A 346 2.99 5.94 -8.88
N ARG A 347 3.78 6.51 -9.79
CA ARG A 347 3.79 7.94 -10.12
C ARG A 347 2.61 8.35 -11.01
N ARG A 348 2.08 7.39 -11.75
CA ARG A 348 0.82 7.49 -12.50
C ARG A 348 0.14 6.13 -12.44
N TRP A 349 -1.12 6.12 -12.03
CA TRP A 349 -1.99 4.95 -12.09
C TRP A 349 -2.43 4.68 -13.54
N PRO A 350 -2.81 3.44 -13.89
CA PRO A 350 -3.46 3.16 -15.17
C PRO A 350 -4.85 3.84 -15.22
N ARG A 351 -5.54 3.78 -16.37
CA ARG A 351 -6.93 4.23 -16.47
C ARG A 351 -7.84 3.20 -15.80
N LEU A 352 -8.03 3.36 -14.49
CA LEU A 352 -8.87 2.49 -13.67
C LEU A 352 -10.37 2.73 -13.95
N GLY A 353 -11.05 1.70 -14.46
CA GLY A 353 -12.50 1.68 -14.67
C GLY A 353 -13.01 2.31 -15.97
N GLY A 354 -14.33 2.20 -16.19
CA GLY A 354 -14.99 2.44 -17.47
C GLY A 354 -14.97 1.20 -18.38
N GLU A 355 -15.79 1.17 -19.43
CA GLU A 355 -16.04 -0.01 -20.30
C GLU A 355 -14.78 -0.61 -20.98
N ARG A 356 -13.67 0.14 -21.01
CA ARG A 356 -12.40 -0.24 -21.64
C ARG A 356 -11.17 0.05 -20.76
N GLY A 357 -11.38 0.30 -19.47
CA GLY A 357 -10.30 0.52 -18.50
C GLY A 357 -9.98 -0.75 -17.73
N GLU A 358 -8.70 -0.96 -17.38
CA GLU A 358 -8.32 -2.04 -16.48
C GLU A 358 -8.99 -1.83 -15.11
N THR A 359 -9.45 -2.90 -14.48
CA THR A 359 -9.83 -2.87 -13.07
C THR A 359 -8.59 -2.90 -12.17
N LEU A 360 -8.68 -2.37 -10.95
CA LEU A 360 -7.55 -2.40 -10.03
C LEU A 360 -7.09 -3.84 -9.69
N PRO A 361 -7.98 -4.84 -9.48
CA PRO A 361 -7.56 -6.24 -9.34
C PRO A 361 -6.75 -6.77 -10.53
N GLN A 362 -7.13 -6.43 -11.78
CA GLN A 362 -6.37 -6.82 -12.98
C GLN A 362 -4.98 -6.17 -13.03
N PHE A 363 -4.88 -4.86 -12.76
CA PHE A 363 -3.59 -4.17 -12.69
C PHE A 363 -2.69 -4.78 -11.61
N VAL A 364 -3.24 -5.02 -10.41
CA VAL A 364 -2.51 -5.62 -9.28
C VAL A 364 -2.06 -7.04 -9.62
N ALA A 365 -2.95 -7.86 -10.20
CA ALA A 365 -2.62 -9.19 -10.69
C ALA A 365 -1.45 -9.17 -11.68
N LEU A 366 -1.50 -8.28 -12.68
CA LEU A 366 -0.48 -8.15 -13.73
C LEU A 366 0.91 -7.79 -13.14
N VAL A 367 0.98 -6.84 -12.20
CA VAL A 367 2.26 -6.46 -11.57
C VAL A 367 2.75 -7.48 -10.54
N THR A 368 1.86 -8.17 -9.81
CA THR A 368 2.26 -9.21 -8.85
C THR A 368 2.65 -10.54 -9.49
N ALA A 369 2.25 -10.79 -10.74
CA ALA A 369 2.69 -11.93 -11.55
C ALA A 369 4.16 -11.84 -12.03
N THR A 370 4.91 -10.81 -11.60
CA THR A 370 6.35 -10.67 -11.87
C THR A 370 7.12 -11.89 -11.37
N PRO A 371 7.95 -12.56 -12.20
CA PRO A 371 8.81 -13.66 -11.78
C PRO A 371 9.97 -13.13 -10.91
N ALA A 372 9.78 -13.21 -9.60
CA ALA A 372 10.68 -12.77 -8.54
C ALA A 372 10.43 -13.61 -7.29
N LEU A 373 11.41 -13.79 -6.39
CA LEU A 373 11.21 -14.46 -5.09
C LEU A 373 9.94 -13.99 -4.37
N ALA A 374 9.66 -12.69 -4.39
CA ALA A 374 8.36 -12.15 -3.99
C ALA A 374 8.10 -10.79 -4.68
N THR A 375 6.82 -10.49 -4.90
CA THR A 375 6.34 -9.13 -5.23
C THR A 375 5.35 -8.68 -4.16
N THR A 376 5.55 -7.48 -3.62
CA THR A 376 4.66 -6.86 -2.63
C THR A 376 4.08 -5.58 -3.21
N PHE A 377 2.75 -5.55 -3.36
CA PHE A 377 1.98 -4.34 -3.67
C PHE A 377 1.47 -3.73 -2.37
N SER A 378 1.50 -2.40 -2.26
CA SER A 378 1.06 -1.66 -1.07
C SER A 378 0.24 -0.46 -1.52
N LEU A 379 -0.93 -0.28 -0.90
CA LEU A 379 -1.89 0.76 -1.24
C LEU A 379 -2.39 1.44 0.02
N THR A 380 -1.93 2.67 0.25
CA THR A 380 -2.33 3.49 1.39
C THR A 380 -3.45 4.43 0.99
N LEU A 381 -4.55 4.37 1.72
CA LEU A 381 -5.65 5.32 1.72
C LEU A 381 -5.47 6.25 2.93
N ALA A 382 -5.53 7.55 2.71
CA ALA A 382 -5.53 8.55 3.79
C ALA A 382 -6.52 9.67 3.47
N ARG A 383 -7.17 10.22 4.50
CA ARG A 383 -8.16 11.30 4.34
C ARG A 383 -7.49 12.56 3.78
N ALA A 384 -8.10 13.17 2.76
CA ALA A 384 -7.65 14.43 2.17
C ALA A 384 -8.58 15.59 2.59
N GLU A 385 -8.23 16.81 2.16
CA GLU A 385 -9.11 17.97 2.28
C GLU A 385 -10.48 17.71 1.62
N ARG A 386 -11.52 18.43 2.09
CA ARG A 386 -12.87 18.46 1.47
C ARG A 386 -13.53 17.07 1.28
N GLN A 387 -13.36 16.16 2.25
CA GLN A 387 -13.95 14.81 2.26
C GLN A 387 -13.44 13.85 1.16
N GLU A 388 -12.42 14.21 0.40
CA GLU A 388 -11.79 13.31 -0.56
C GLU A 388 -10.86 12.29 0.11
N VAL A 389 -10.46 11.27 -0.63
CA VAL A 389 -9.52 10.23 -0.18
C VAL A 389 -8.29 10.28 -1.07
N SER A 390 -7.13 10.49 -0.45
CA SER A 390 -5.83 10.40 -1.12
C SER A 390 -5.42 8.93 -1.28
N LEU A 391 -4.82 8.61 -2.43
CA LEU A 391 -4.39 7.26 -2.77
C LEU A 391 -2.91 7.25 -3.17
N THR A 392 -2.09 6.54 -2.38
CA THR A 392 -0.65 6.39 -2.57
C THR A 392 -0.31 4.90 -2.76
N GLY A 393 0.43 4.56 -3.81
CA GLY A 393 0.74 3.17 -4.18
C GLY A 393 2.23 2.90 -4.30
N HIS A 394 2.66 1.77 -3.76
CA HIS A 394 4.04 1.29 -3.83
C HIS A 394 4.11 -0.17 -4.32
N LEU A 395 5.21 -0.50 -4.99
CA LEU A 395 5.52 -1.84 -5.48
C LEU A 395 6.96 -2.19 -5.10
N ARG A 396 7.16 -3.31 -4.40
CA ARG A 396 8.48 -3.86 -4.09
C ARG A 396 8.64 -5.23 -4.73
N VAL A 397 9.73 -5.41 -5.47
CA VAL A 397 10.18 -6.73 -5.95
C VAL A 397 11.39 -7.18 -5.15
N THR A 398 11.44 -8.47 -4.85
CA THR A 398 12.50 -9.14 -4.09
C THR A 398 13.09 -10.27 -4.94
N GLY A 399 14.41 -10.37 -5.00
CA GLY A 399 15.14 -11.50 -5.59
C GLY A 399 16.27 -12.01 -4.68
N ARG A 400 16.84 -13.17 -4.98
CA ARG A 400 17.96 -13.77 -4.24
C ARG A 400 19.32 -13.26 -4.72
N SER A 401 19.47 -13.05 -6.04
CA SER A 401 20.67 -12.48 -6.65
C SER A 401 20.39 -11.09 -7.23
N ASP A 402 21.46 -10.35 -7.58
CA ASP A 402 21.32 -9.11 -8.34
C ASP A 402 20.71 -9.35 -9.72
N ASP A 403 21.04 -10.46 -10.38
CA ASP A 403 20.51 -10.81 -11.71
C ASP A 403 19.02 -11.16 -11.67
N GLU A 404 18.58 -11.94 -10.67
CA GLU A 404 17.15 -12.23 -10.44
C GLU A 404 16.39 -10.92 -10.18
N LEU A 405 16.94 -10.04 -9.33
CA LEU A 405 16.35 -8.74 -9.07
C LEU A 405 16.31 -7.89 -10.35
N VAL A 406 17.36 -7.86 -11.17
CA VAL A 406 17.40 -7.13 -12.45
C VAL A 406 16.36 -7.67 -13.44
N ALA A 407 16.19 -8.99 -13.54
CA ALA A 407 15.17 -9.61 -14.38
C ALA A 407 13.75 -9.29 -13.89
N ALA A 408 13.47 -9.52 -12.60
CA ALA A 408 12.21 -9.19 -11.95
C ALA A 408 11.82 -7.72 -12.16
N ARG A 409 12.76 -6.79 -11.95
CA ARG A 409 12.56 -5.37 -12.20
C ARG A 409 12.19 -5.06 -13.65
N ARG A 410 12.89 -5.65 -14.64
CA ARG A 410 12.58 -5.43 -16.07
C ARG A 410 11.18 -5.92 -16.41
N SER A 411 10.77 -7.05 -15.85
CA SER A 411 9.42 -7.60 -16.00
C SER A 411 8.37 -6.68 -15.35
N LEU A 412 8.53 -6.28 -14.08
CA LEU A 412 7.64 -5.33 -13.40
C LEU A 412 7.54 -3.97 -14.13
N GLU A 413 8.68 -3.40 -14.52
CA GLU A 413 8.75 -2.15 -15.30
C GLU A 413 8.09 -2.32 -16.68
N GLY A 414 8.05 -3.53 -17.25
CA GLY A 414 7.29 -3.87 -18.47
C GLY A 414 5.80 -3.98 -18.23
N ALA A 415 5.38 -4.82 -17.28
CA ALA A 415 4.00 -5.05 -16.87
C ALA A 415 3.27 -3.73 -16.54
N ALA A 416 3.88 -2.88 -15.71
CA ALA A 416 3.30 -1.59 -15.36
C ALA A 416 3.19 -0.64 -16.58
N ARG A 417 4.15 -0.66 -17.51
CA ARG A 417 4.07 0.13 -18.76
C ARG A 417 2.98 -0.38 -19.70
N HIS A 418 2.74 -1.69 -19.75
CA HIS A 418 1.68 -2.29 -20.56
C HIS A 418 0.29 -1.80 -20.13
N ALA A 419 0.03 -1.77 -18.83
CA ALA A 419 -1.17 -1.17 -18.23
C ALA A 419 -1.25 0.37 -18.38
N GLY A 420 -0.23 1.04 -18.91
CA GLY A 420 -0.15 2.50 -18.99
C GLY A 420 0.18 3.20 -17.66
N ALA A 421 0.50 2.45 -16.60
CA ALA A 421 1.01 2.99 -15.35
C ALA A 421 2.46 3.47 -15.50
N ALA A 422 2.90 4.37 -14.61
CA ALA A 422 4.28 4.84 -14.57
C ALA A 422 4.88 4.65 -13.18
N LEU A 423 5.87 3.76 -13.08
CA LEU A 423 6.64 3.55 -11.85
C LEU A 423 7.80 4.55 -11.74
N ALA A 424 8.14 4.94 -10.52
CA ALA A 424 9.33 5.70 -10.19
C ALA A 424 10.14 4.93 -9.13
N ARG A 425 11.37 4.53 -9.46
CA ARG A 425 12.23 3.83 -8.50
C ARG A 425 12.71 4.80 -7.43
N LEU A 426 12.57 4.40 -6.16
CA LEU A 426 13.00 5.17 -5.00
C LEU A 426 14.53 5.11 -4.80
N ASP A 427 15.31 5.52 -5.80
CA ASP A 427 16.79 5.56 -5.73
C ASP A 427 17.26 6.45 -4.57
N ARG A 428 18.01 5.87 -3.61
CA ARG A 428 18.42 6.49 -2.32
C ARG A 428 17.26 6.77 -1.36
N GLU A 429 16.11 6.15 -1.57
CA GLU A 429 14.87 6.28 -0.80
C GLU A 429 14.25 4.87 -0.58
N GLN A 430 15.09 3.83 -0.56
CA GLN A 430 14.68 2.43 -0.52
C GLN A 430 14.25 1.98 0.88
N LEU A 431 14.80 2.58 1.94
CA LEU A 431 14.36 2.31 3.31
C LEU A 431 12.96 2.90 3.59
N PRO A 432 12.65 4.18 3.26
CA PRO A 432 11.25 4.65 3.24
C PRO A 432 10.34 3.77 2.37
N GLY A 433 10.82 3.34 1.19
CA GLY A 433 10.10 2.38 0.34
C GLY A 433 9.89 1.00 0.98
N MET A 434 10.78 0.55 1.88
CA MET A 434 10.56 -0.68 2.65
C MET A 434 9.40 -0.47 3.62
N LEU A 435 9.49 0.54 4.48
CA LEU A 435 8.48 0.88 5.48
C LEU A 435 7.09 1.10 4.85
N ALA A 436 7.02 1.81 3.72
CA ALA A 436 5.80 2.02 2.94
C ALA A 436 5.23 0.76 2.25
N THR A 437 5.89 -0.40 2.40
CA THR A 437 5.41 -1.73 1.94
C THR A 437 5.41 -2.81 3.02
N LEU A 438 5.74 -2.47 4.27
CA LEU A 438 5.39 -3.29 5.44
C LEU A 438 3.95 -2.98 5.87
N PRO A 439 3.21 -3.92 6.49
CA PRO A 439 1.88 -3.68 7.04
C PRO A 439 1.95 -2.83 8.34
N LEU A 440 2.25 -1.53 8.18
CA LEU A 440 2.43 -0.55 9.26
C LEU A 440 1.54 0.70 9.12
N GLY A 441 0.67 0.74 8.10
CA GLY A 441 -0.12 1.91 7.72
C GLY A 441 0.46 2.73 6.57
N GLY A 442 1.61 2.33 6.02
CA GLY A 442 2.39 3.09 5.06
C GLY A 442 3.10 4.27 5.73
N ALA A 443 4.14 3.97 6.50
CA ALA A 443 4.85 4.95 7.34
C ALA A 443 5.57 6.06 6.55
N ARG A 444 5.96 7.11 7.29
CA ARG A 444 6.15 8.51 6.86
C ARG A 444 7.39 8.74 5.96
#